data_AF-A0A2H0SQV0-F1
#
_entry.id   AF-A0A2H0SQV0-F1
#
_cell.length_a   1.000
_cell.length_b   1.000
_cell.length_c   1.000
_cell.angle_alpha   90.00
_cell.angle_beta   90.00
_cell.angle_gamma   90.00
#
_symmetry.space_group_name_H-M   'P 1'
#
loop_
_entity.id
_entity.type
_entity.pdbx_description
1 polymer ?
#
loop_
_entity_poly.entity_id
_entity_poly.type
_entity_poly.pdbx_seq_one_letter_code
_entity_poly.pdbx_strand_id
1 'polypeptide(L)'
;MNLSSRLQYHSLVFRGRLRYYWYRMRRLTSRRNRLQTPSRRIVTTPGLGRGKLLWFKLLRFVALAGMISIVLGIILFFVLFAWFSRSLPKPGEVIRHSGFSTKIFDRNGVLLYDLFDQERRTPVIISELPDDLLHATIATEDKDFYKHGGFDMLTVLRIP
;
A
#
# COMPACT_ATOMS: atom_id res chain seq x y z
N MET A 1 107.98 20.79 -49.24
CA MET A 1 107.67 19.52 -48.55
C MET A 1 107.16 19.84 -47.16
N ASN A 2 105.98 19.31 -46.84
CA ASN A 2 105.20 19.49 -45.62
C ASN A 2 105.87 18.92 -44.37
N LEU A 3 105.66 19.55 -43.21
CA LEU A 3 105.50 18.93 -41.88
C LEU A 3 105.11 20.06 -40.89
N SER A 4 103.84 20.47 -40.82
CA SER A 4 102.71 19.83 -40.12
C SER A 4 102.67 20.06 -38.60
N SER A 5 101.68 20.86 -38.20
CA SER A 5 100.77 20.56 -37.09
C SER A 5 101.36 20.48 -35.68
N ARG A 6 101.73 21.63 -35.08
CA ARG A 6 101.89 21.70 -33.61
C ARG A 6 101.49 23.01 -32.91
N LEU A 7 100.88 23.96 -33.62
CA LEU A 7 100.50 25.26 -33.03
C LEU A 7 99.08 25.71 -33.42
N GLN A 8 98.09 24.83 -33.29
CA GLN A 8 96.67 25.15 -33.47
C GLN A 8 95.76 24.51 -32.40
N TYR A 9 96.23 24.43 -31.15
CA TYR A 9 95.46 23.77 -30.07
C TYR A 9 95.08 24.66 -28.87
N HIS A 10 95.24 25.99 -28.93
CA HIS A 10 95.01 26.83 -27.74
C HIS A 10 93.98 27.97 -27.85
N SER A 11 93.26 28.12 -28.96
CA SER A 11 92.25 29.20 -29.09
C SER A 11 90.82 28.74 -29.45
N LEU A 12 90.58 27.43 -29.63
CA LEU A 12 89.27 26.90 -30.05
C LEU A 12 88.43 26.25 -28.94
N VAL A 13 89.01 25.99 -27.76
CA VAL A 13 88.26 25.37 -26.63
C VAL A 13 87.52 26.42 -25.79
N PHE A 14 87.88 27.71 -25.90
CA PHE A 14 87.29 28.76 -25.06
C PHE A 14 85.99 29.38 -25.63
N ARG A 15 85.75 29.30 -26.95
CA ARG A 15 84.48 29.78 -27.55
C ARG A 15 83.33 28.77 -27.49
N GLY A 16 83.62 27.48 -27.26
CA GLY A 16 82.60 26.43 -27.14
C GLY A 16 81.90 26.37 -25.78
N ARG A 17 82.63 26.66 -24.69
CA ARG A 17 82.08 26.58 -23.32
C ARG A 17 81.11 27.71 -22.97
N LEU A 18 81.27 28.91 -23.54
CA LEU A 18 80.31 30.01 -23.35
C LEU A 18 78.97 29.79 -24.08
N ARG A 19 78.97 29.08 -25.22
CA ARG A 19 77.74 28.74 -25.95
C ARG A 19 76.91 27.67 -25.22
N TYR A 20 77.57 26.72 -24.57
CA TYR A 20 76.90 25.66 -23.81
C TYR A 20 76.16 26.21 -22.57
N TYR A 21 76.77 27.16 -21.84
CA TYR A 21 76.12 27.80 -20.70
C TYR A 21 74.92 28.67 -21.12
N TRP A 22 75.01 29.38 -22.25
CA TRP A 22 73.89 30.17 -22.78
C TRP A 22 72.71 29.28 -23.23
N TYR A 23 72.99 28.13 -23.84
CA TYR A 23 71.96 27.18 -24.28
C TYR A 23 71.32 26.40 -23.10
N ARG A 24 72.04 26.23 -21.99
CA ARG A 24 71.54 25.62 -20.74
C ARG A 24 70.70 26.61 -19.92
N MET A 25 71.06 27.89 -19.87
CA MET A 25 70.30 28.92 -19.15
C MET A 25 69.00 29.33 -19.85
N ARG A 26 68.89 29.18 -21.18
CA ARG A 26 67.64 29.47 -21.91
C ARG A 26 66.57 28.39 -21.80
N ARG A 27 66.85 27.26 -21.13
CA ARG A 27 65.87 26.18 -20.88
C ARG A 27 65.16 26.27 -19.52
N LEU A 28 65.40 27.32 -18.73
CA LEU A 28 64.78 27.49 -17.41
C LEU A 28 63.72 28.61 -17.35
N THR A 29 63.42 29.27 -18.47
CA THR A 29 62.45 30.39 -18.51
C THR A 29 61.16 30.09 -19.30
N SER A 30 60.90 28.82 -19.62
CA SER A 30 59.62 28.38 -20.21
C SER A 30 58.82 27.44 -19.30
N ARG A 31 59.00 27.51 -17.98
CA ARG A 31 57.93 27.18 -17.02
C ARG A 31 56.98 28.37 -16.91
N ARG A 32 56.42 28.77 -18.05
CA ARG A 32 55.29 29.69 -18.11
C ARG A 32 54.10 28.90 -17.58
N ASN A 33 53.70 29.22 -16.36
CA ASN A 33 52.43 28.87 -15.71
C ASN A 33 51.40 28.28 -16.68
N ARG A 34 51.45 26.97 -16.90
CA ARG A 34 50.24 26.23 -17.21
C ARG A 34 49.66 25.91 -15.84
N LEU A 35 49.09 26.95 -15.23
CA LEU A 35 48.00 26.78 -14.29
C LEU A 35 46.95 26.01 -15.09
N GLN A 36 47.03 24.68 -15.06
CA GLN A 36 45.85 23.87 -15.24
C GLN A 36 45.01 24.27 -14.03
N THR A 37 44.20 25.31 -14.18
CA THR A 37 43.00 25.43 -13.36
C THR A 37 42.41 24.03 -13.38
N PRO A 38 42.18 23.37 -12.23
CA PRO A 38 41.42 22.13 -12.27
C PRO A 38 40.16 22.53 -12.99
N SER A 39 39.99 22.04 -14.23
CA SER A 39 38.74 22.18 -14.94
C SER A 39 37.76 21.64 -13.92
N ARG A 40 36.94 22.53 -13.34
CA ARG A 40 35.87 22.11 -12.45
C ARG A 40 35.14 21.10 -13.31
N ARG A 41 35.37 19.80 -13.08
CA ARG A 41 34.48 18.77 -13.56
C ARG A 41 33.21 19.15 -12.85
N ILE A 42 32.36 19.88 -13.56
CA ILE A 42 30.96 19.98 -13.22
C ILE A 42 30.58 18.52 -13.19
N VAL A 43 30.48 17.97 -11.99
CA VAL A 43 29.84 16.69 -11.77
C VAL A 43 28.42 17.01 -12.18
N THR A 44 28.13 16.87 -13.46
CA THR A 44 26.77 16.83 -13.96
C THR A 44 26.24 15.56 -13.34
N THR A 45 25.62 15.69 -12.17
CA THR A 45 24.76 14.65 -11.61
C THR A 45 23.90 14.19 -12.79
N PRO A 46 23.91 12.89 -13.14
CA PRO A 46 23.17 12.41 -14.29
C PRO A 46 21.72 12.88 -14.12
N GLY A 47 21.32 13.87 -14.92
CA GLY A 47 19.99 14.42 -14.85
C GLY A 47 19.03 13.28 -15.09
N LEU A 48 18.15 12.99 -14.13
CA LEU A 48 17.10 12.00 -14.33
C LEU A 48 16.41 12.36 -15.65
N GLY A 49 16.58 11.50 -16.67
CA GLY A 49 16.09 11.77 -18.01
C GLY A 49 14.62 12.18 -17.93
N ARG A 50 14.21 13.20 -18.71
CA ARG A 50 12.87 13.81 -18.64
C ARG A 50 11.74 12.76 -18.55
N GLY A 51 11.89 11.60 -19.21
CA GLY A 51 10.97 10.46 -19.10
C GLY A 51 10.87 9.81 -17.71
N LYS A 52 11.98 9.65 -16.98
CA LYS A 52 11.98 9.14 -15.59
C LYS A 52 11.30 10.12 -14.64
N LEU A 53 11.52 11.43 -14.82
CA LEU A 53 10.86 12.45 -14.00
C LEU A 53 9.34 12.49 -14.24
N LEU A 54 8.90 12.37 -15.50
CA LEU A 54 7.48 12.27 -15.84
C LEU A 54 6.85 10.99 -15.27
N TRP A 55 7.56 9.87 -15.32
CA TRP A 55 7.13 8.60 -14.72
C TRP A 55 6.94 8.69 -13.19
N PHE A 56 7.90 9.26 -12.46
CA PHE A 56 7.76 9.47 -11.02
C PHE A 56 6.61 10.43 -10.66
N LYS A 57 6.37 11.47 -11.47
CA LYS A 57 5.22 12.37 -11.30
C LYS A 57 3.90 11.63 -11.51
N LEU A 58 3.82 10.77 -12.53
CA LEU A 58 2.64 9.95 -12.80
C LEU A 58 2.38 8.97 -11.65
N LEU A 59 3.40 8.23 -11.20
CA LEU A 59 3.27 7.31 -10.07
C LEU A 59 2.79 8.02 -8.80
N ARG A 60 3.36 9.19 -8.49
CA ARG A 60 2.93 10.00 -7.35
C ARG A 60 1.47 10.46 -7.50
N PHE A 61 1.07 10.87 -8.69
CA PHE A 61 -0.32 11.27 -8.96
C PHE A 61 -1.29 10.11 -8.78
N VAL A 62 -0.98 8.93 -9.35
CA VAL A 62 -1.80 7.72 -9.20
C VAL A 62 -1.87 7.29 -7.73
N ALA A 63 -0.75 7.34 -7.00
CA ALA A 63 -0.73 7.03 -5.57
C ALA A 63 -1.61 7.98 -4.75
N LEU A 64 -1.54 9.29 -5.04
CA LEU A 64 -2.39 10.30 -4.38
C LEU A 64 -3.87 10.10 -4.74
N ALA A 65 -4.18 9.86 -6.02
CA ALA A 65 -5.54 9.60 -6.47
C ALA A 65 -6.12 8.32 -5.83
N GLY A 66 -5.31 7.26 -5.73
CA GLY A 66 -5.69 6.02 -5.04
C GLY A 66 -5.90 6.21 -3.54
N MET A 67 -5.07 7.02 -2.89
CA MET A 67 -5.27 7.36 -1.47
C MET A 67 -6.59 8.14 -1.27
N ILE A 68 -6.87 9.12 -2.13
CA ILE A 68 -8.11 9.89 -2.09
C ILE A 68 -9.32 8.99 -2.34
N SER A 69 -9.25 8.07 -3.31
CA SER A 69 -10.36 7.16 -3.59
C SER A 69 -10.64 6.20 -2.44
N ILE A 70 -9.62 5.70 -1.74
CA ILE A 70 -9.78 4.89 -0.53
C ILE A 70 -10.49 5.69 0.56
N VAL A 71 -10.05 6.92 0.83
CA VAL A 71 -10.67 7.79 1.85
C VAL A 71 -12.12 8.08 1.49
N LEU A 72 -12.41 8.43 0.24
CA LEU A 72 -13.78 8.64 -0.24
C LEU A 72 -14.62 7.36 -0.14
N GLY A 73 -14.04 6.20 -0.44
CA GLY A 73 -14.70 4.90 -0.31
C GLY A 73 -15.07 4.58 1.13
N ILE A 74 -14.18 4.85 2.09
CA ILE A 74 -14.46 4.67 3.53
C ILE A 74 -15.58 5.63 3.98
N ILE A 75 -15.51 6.89 3.58
CA ILE A 75 -16.56 7.87 3.90
C ILE A 75 -17.90 7.43 3.32
N LEU A 76 -17.92 7.03 2.04
CA LEU A 76 -19.11 6.53 1.38
C LEU A 76 -19.68 5.29 2.09
N PHE A 77 -18.83 4.33 2.48
CA PHE A 77 -19.24 3.16 3.24
C PHE A 77 -19.95 3.55 4.52
N PHE A 78 -19.38 4.44 5.33
CA PHE A 78 -20.00 4.86 6.59
C PHE A 78 -21.29 5.67 6.38
N VAL A 79 -21.36 6.49 5.34
CA VAL A 79 -22.60 7.22 4.98
C VAL A 79 -23.70 6.24 4.59
N LEU A 80 -23.40 5.26 3.73
CA LEU A 80 -24.36 4.23 3.34
C LEU A 80 -24.77 3.38 4.54
N PHE A 81 -23.80 2.94 5.35
CA PHE A 81 -24.05 2.18 6.57
C PHE A 81 -25.00 2.94 7.49
N ALA A 82 -24.72 4.20 7.81
CA ALA A 82 -25.60 5.02 8.65
C ALA A 82 -27.00 5.22 8.05
N TRP A 83 -27.09 5.38 6.72
CA TRP A 83 -28.36 5.50 6.01
C TRP A 83 -29.21 4.23 6.14
N PHE A 84 -28.63 3.06 5.89
CA PHE A 84 -29.32 1.78 5.99
C PHE A 84 -29.60 1.36 7.44
N SER A 85 -28.66 1.62 8.36
CA SER A 85 -28.82 1.32 9.80
C SER A 85 -29.94 2.11 10.46
N ARG A 86 -30.31 3.28 9.94
CA ARG A 86 -31.41 4.08 10.51
C ARG A 86 -32.77 3.38 10.46
N SER A 87 -33.01 2.55 9.44
CA SER A 87 -34.27 1.82 9.27
C SER A 87 -34.31 0.47 9.97
N LEU A 88 -33.19 0.02 10.56
CA LEU A 88 -33.12 -1.25 11.27
C LEU A 88 -33.71 -1.11 12.68
N PRO A 89 -34.56 -2.05 13.13
CA PRO A 89 -35.03 -2.08 14.52
C PRO A 89 -33.83 -2.27 15.46
N LYS A 90 -33.94 -1.71 16.68
CA LYS A 90 -32.88 -1.92 17.68
C LYS A 90 -32.80 -3.40 18.05
N PRO A 91 -31.62 -3.94 18.41
CA PRO A 91 -31.46 -5.37 18.70
C PRO A 91 -32.43 -5.94 19.76
N GLY A 92 -32.87 -5.14 20.73
CA GLY A 92 -33.83 -5.56 21.76
C GLY A 92 -35.31 -5.39 21.39
N GLU A 93 -35.62 -4.70 20.29
CA GLU A 93 -36.99 -4.43 19.83
C GLU A 93 -37.48 -5.45 18.79
N VAL A 94 -36.65 -6.44 18.43
CA VAL A 94 -37.00 -7.51 17.47
C VAL A 94 -37.93 -8.57 18.10
N ILE A 95 -38.36 -8.37 19.34
CA ILE A 95 -39.36 -9.23 19.98
C ILE A 95 -40.70 -8.99 19.28
N ARG A 96 -41.18 -10.01 18.57
CA ARG A 96 -42.45 -9.92 17.84
C ARG A 96 -43.60 -10.00 18.84
N HIS A 97 -44.31 -8.89 19.01
CA HIS A 97 -45.47 -8.78 19.90
C HIS A 97 -46.83 -8.95 19.19
N SER A 98 -46.84 -9.15 17.87
CA SER A 98 -48.06 -9.17 17.06
C SER A 98 -48.09 -10.31 16.05
N GLY A 99 -49.30 -10.62 15.53
CA GLY A 99 -49.50 -11.68 14.55
C GLY A 99 -49.56 -13.08 15.14
N PHE A 100 -49.97 -13.21 16.41
CA PHE A 100 -50.34 -14.47 17.03
C PHE A 100 -51.83 -14.75 16.83
N SER A 101 -52.17 -16.04 16.71
CA SER A 101 -53.55 -16.51 16.69
C SER A 101 -54.25 -16.23 18.01
N THR A 102 -55.50 -15.77 17.95
CA THR A 102 -56.40 -15.72 19.11
C THR A 102 -57.23 -17.01 19.17
N LYS A 103 -57.15 -17.74 20.27
CA LYS A 103 -57.87 -19.00 20.47
C LYS A 103 -59.08 -18.78 21.38
N ILE A 104 -60.26 -19.17 20.91
CA ILE A 104 -61.53 -19.12 21.66
C ILE A 104 -61.84 -20.53 22.14
N PHE A 105 -62.03 -20.69 23.45
CA PHE A 105 -62.33 -21.98 24.09
C PHE A 105 -63.73 -21.97 24.70
N ASP A 106 -64.33 -23.15 24.83
CA ASP A 106 -65.56 -23.34 25.60
C ASP A 106 -65.29 -23.38 27.12
N ARG A 107 -66.35 -23.53 27.92
CA ARG A 107 -66.26 -23.61 29.39
C ARG A 107 -65.48 -24.84 29.91
N ASN A 108 -65.29 -25.85 29.07
CA ASN A 108 -64.59 -27.09 29.38
C ASN A 108 -63.15 -27.09 28.84
N GLY A 109 -62.71 -25.99 28.21
CA GLY A 109 -61.37 -25.87 27.61
C GLY A 109 -61.25 -26.46 26.20
N VAL A 110 -62.35 -26.81 25.53
CA VAL A 110 -62.34 -27.28 24.14
C VAL A 110 -62.17 -26.09 23.21
N LEU A 111 -61.20 -26.16 22.29
CA LEU A 111 -60.98 -25.12 21.29
C LEU A 111 -62.18 -25.03 20.33
N LEU A 112 -62.83 -23.88 20.30
CA LEU A 112 -63.96 -23.59 19.41
C LEU A 112 -63.50 -22.94 18.11
N TYR A 113 -62.64 -21.93 18.21
CA TYR A 113 -62.15 -21.17 17.05
C TYR A 113 -60.69 -20.72 17.25
N ASP A 114 -59.95 -20.68 16.14
CA ASP A 114 -58.58 -20.16 16.05
C ASP A 114 -58.62 -19.01 15.04
N LEU A 115 -58.63 -17.77 15.53
CA LEU A 115 -58.70 -16.55 14.75
C LEU A 115 -57.28 -16.07 14.41
N PHE A 116 -56.98 -15.97 13.13
CA PHE A 116 -55.72 -15.46 12.62
C PHE A 116 -55.94 -14.67 11.32
N ASP A 117 -55.01 -13.78 11.02
CA ASP A 117 -55.04 -12.97 9.79
C ASP A 117 -54.36 -13.74 8.64
N GLN A 118 -53.04 -13.60 8.49
CA GLN A 118 -52.28 -14.28 7.43
C GLN A 118 -51.69 -15.62 7.88
N GLU A 119 -51.34 -15.74 9.16
CA GLU A 119 -50.58 -16.87 9.66
C GLU A 119 -51.13 -17.37 11.00
N ARG A 120 -51.29 -18.69 11.09
CA ARG A 120 -51.72 -19.37 12.30
C ARG A 120 -50.53 -19.63 13.22
N ARG A 121 -50.27 -18.73 14.15
CA ARG A 121 -49.11 -18.80 15.06
C ARG A 121 -49.54 -18.99 16.51
N THR A 122 -48.99 -20.00 17.17
CA THR A 122 -49.18 -20.23 18.61
C THR A 122 -47.85 -19.95 19.32
N PRO A 123 -47.78 -18.98 20.25
CA PRO A 123 -46.57 -18.76 21.03
C PRO A 123 -46.35 -19.94 21.99
N VAL A 124 -45.11 -20.42 22.06
CA VAL A 124 -44.65 -21.48 22.98
C VAL A 124 -43.33 -21.03 23.58
N ILE A 125 -43.12 -21.35 24.86
CA ILE A 125 -41.83 -21.11 25.51
C ILE A 125 -40.89 -22.29 25.23
N ILE A 126 -39.58 -22.02 25.12
CA ILE A 126 -38.58 -23.04 24.75
C ILE A 126 -38.59 -24.23 25.72
N SER A 127 -38.88 -24.00 27.01
CA SER A 127 -38.95 -25.05 28.04
C SER A 127 -40.12 -26.02 27.87
N GLU A 128 -41.13 -25.70 27.06
CA GLU A 128 -42.24 -26.61 26.74
C GLU A 128 -41.95 -27.48 25.52
N LEU A 129 -40.85 -27.22 24.80
CA LEU A 129 -40.48 -27.98 23.62
C LEU A 129 -39.73 -29.28 23.99
N PRO A 130 -39.97 -30.39 23.28
CA PRO A 130 -39.16 -31.59 23.42
C PRO A 130 -37.70 -31.35 23.04
N ASP A 131 -36.76 -31.88 23.82
CA ASP A 131 -35.31 -31.77 23.55
C ASP A 131 -34.95 -32.30 22.16
N ASP A 132 -35.55 -33.42 21.75
CA ASP A 132 -35.31 -34.01 20.42
C ASP A 132 -35.68 -33.05 19.28
N LEU A 133 -36.76 -32.28 19.44
CA LEU A 133 -37.19 -31.30 18.44
C LEU A 133 -36.19 -30.14 18.37
N LEU A 134 -35.77 -29.62 19.53
CA LEU A 134 -34.76 -28.56 19.60
C LEU A 134 -33.43 -29.01 18.96
N HIS A 135 -32.95 -30.20 19.31
CA HIS A 135 -31.71 -30.75 18.77
C HIS A 135 -31.80 -31.05 17.27
N ALA A 136 -32.93 -31.58 16.79
CA ALA A 136 -33.14 -31.85 15.36
C ALA A 136 -33.12 -30.56 14.53
N THR A 137 -33.77 -29.49 15.01
CA THR A 137 -33.75 -28.18 14.34
C THR A 137 -32.34 -27.60 14.30
N ILE A 138 -31.63 -27.61 15.43
CA ILE A 138 -30.25 -27.11 15.49
C ILE A 138 -29.34 -27.93 14.57
N ALA A 139 -29.42 -29.26 14.60
CA ALA A 139 -28.58 -30.11 13.75
C ALA A 139 -28.82 -29.88 12.24
N THR A 140 -30.04 -29.51 11.86
CA THR A 140 -30.46 -29.31 10.46
C THR A 140 -30.12 -27.91 9.96
N GLU A 141 -30.43 -26.87 10.75
CA GLU A 141 -30.25 -25.47 10.35
C GLU A 141 -28.83 -24.97 10.62
N ASP A 142 -28.34 -25.21 11.84
CA ASP A 142 -27.05 -24.69 12.31
C ASP A 142 -26.52 -25.50 13.50
N LYS A 143 -25.74 -26.53 13.20
CA LYS A 143 -25.19 -27.45 14.22
C LYS A 143 -24.27 -26.78 15.25
N ASP A 144 -23.74 -25.60 14.93
CA ASP A 144 -22.80 -24.86 15.77
C ASP A 144 -23.45 -23.59 16.37
N PHE A 145 -24.79 -23.49 16.30
CA PHE A 145 -25.59 -22.36 16.78
C PHE A 145 -25.19 -21.84 18.16
N TYR A 146 -25.01 -22.74 19.14
CA TYR A 146 -24.62 -22.38 20.51
C TYR A 146 -23.14 -22.06 20.70
N LYS A 147 -22.30 -22.31 19.69
CA LYS A 147 -20.85 -22.07 19.76
C LYS A 147 -20.47 -20.68 19.25
N HIS A 148 -21.32 -20.05 18.44
CA HIS A 148 -21.05 -18.73 17.86
C HIS A 148 -22.12 -17.69 18.22
N GLY A 149 -21.73 -16.41 18.26
CA GLY A 149 -22.61 -15.29 18.65
C GLY A 149 -23.62 -14.87 17.58
N GLY A 150 -24.14 -15.80 16.79
CA GLY A 150 -25.14 -15.57 15.74
C GLY A 150 -24.60 -15.44 14.31
N PHE A 151 -23.28 -15.43 14.12
CA PHE A 151 -22.69 -15.46 12.78
C PHE A 151 -21.40 -16.29 12.77
N ASP A 152 -21.33 -17.29 11.89
CA ASP A 152 -20.11 -18.06 11.65
C ASP A 152 -19.31 -17.46 10.48
N MET A 153 -18.21 -16.79 10.83
CA MET A 153 -17.31 -16.18 9.83
C MET A 153 -16.60 -17.21 8.96
N LEU A 154 -16.35 -18.42 9.48
CA LEU A 154 -15.63 -19.46 8.74
C LEU A 154 -16.53 -20.20 7.76
N THR A 155 -17.84 -20.26 8.02
CA THR A 155 -18.81 -20.90 7.12
C THR A 155 -18.78 -20.25 5.72
N VAL A 156 -18.66 -18.93 5.63
CA VAL A 156 -18.56 -18.22 4.33
C VAL A 156 -17.34 -18.66 3.51
N LEU A 157 -16.22 -19.01 4.16
CA LEU A 157 -15.01 -19.48 3.49
C LEU A 157 -15.06 -20.98 3.15
N ARG A 158 -15.98 -21.73 3.77
CA ARG A 158 -16.09 -23.18 3.65
C ARG A 158 -17.10 -23.62 2.59
N ILE A 159 -18.12 -22.83 2.32
CA ILE A 159 -19.13 -23.11 1.29
C ILE A 159 -18.47 -22.87 -0.08
N PRO A 160 -18.32 -23.89 -0.94
CA PRO A 160 -17.71 -23.76 -2.26
C PRO A 160 -18.58 -22.99 -3.26
#